data_AF-A0A916Y8Z0-F1
#
_entry.id   AF-A0A916Y8Z0-F1
#
_cell.length_a   1.000
_cell.length_b   1.000
_cell.length_c   1.000
_cell.angle_alpha   90.00
_cell.angle_beta   90.00
_cell.angle_gamma   90.00
#
_symmetry.space_group_name_H-M   'P 1'
#
loop_
_entity.id
_entity.type
_entity.pdbx_description
1 polymer ?
#
loop_
_entity_poly.entity_id
_entity_poly.type
_entity_poly.pdbx_seq_one_letter_code
_entity_poly.pdbx_strand_id
1 'polypeptide(L)'
;MSLVVFSCKSEDATDPTAFYMPGEFEPQEAVWFGTWYMGDRENDYKKVITDVMKAIEGHVKIKMASPSDSIMQIAKRQLDSLGVDTTKIQFFVMPGEAHWIRDHGATFVINRLGELGAVDFEWNFYGYLDWQINRDSTIADSLKIWDKKIRQGKRAKVDSLMAVATGAKWIKGNLTIEGGSIEVNGKGVLIQCEAVTLKRNPGWTKEALEEEYKRTLGVKKVIWLPQGLAEDEHMTQFQLGKYITLGTGGHTDEFVRFADDRTILLAWVDENEVEAHPLNKLNYERMKKNYEILKKASDHNGKPFRIIKIPLPYIQERPIVVSDSIRDNHHISLKSFTYKDRNKVKKGDELVSVAAASYMNFLVTNGVVVTSSYANNKASIKREKEVERLLQRAFPGRKIVFIDAMVLNWGGGGIHCSTQQEPKIRKL
;
A
#
# COMPACT_ATOMS: atom_id res chain seq x y z
N MET A 1 2.02 -3.86 -62.66
CA MET A 1 3.02 -3.53 -61.63
C MET A 1 2.26 -3.34 -60.32
N SER A 2 2.04 -4.40 -59.55
CA SER A 2 1.26 -4.34 -58.31
C SER A 2 2.11 -3.76 -57.20
N LEU A 3 1.72 -2.58 -56.73
CA LEU A 3 2.35 -1.88 -55.62
C LEU A 3 1.91 -2.59 -54.31
N VAL A 4 2.76 -3.47 -53.79
CA VAL A 4 2.60 -4.02 -52.44
C VAL A 4 3.07 -2.96 -51.47
N VAL A 5 2.12 -2.26 -50.85
CA VAL A 5 2.41 -1.33 -49.75
C VAL A 5 2.61 -2.17 -48.49
N PHE A 6 3.87 -2.41 -48.13
CA PHE A 6 4.21 -2.87 -46.78
C PHE A 6 3.86 -1.74 -45.81
N SER A 7 2.72 -1.88 -45.14
CA SER A 7 2.44 -1.10 -43.93
C SER A 7 3.43 -1.57 -42.86
N CYS A 8 4.47 -0.76 -42.62
CA CYS A 8 5.27 -0.85 -41.40
C CYS A 8 4.33 -0.61 -40.22
N LYS A 9 3.76 -1.68 -39.67
CA LYS A 9 3.43 -1.70 -38.25
C LYS A 9 4.75 -1.65 -37.50
N SER A 10 5.16 -0.46 -37.07
CA SER A 10 6.02 -0.35 -35.89
C SER A 10 5.17 -0.78 -34.69
N GLU A 11 4.98 -2.09 -34.50
CA GLU A 11 4.89 -2.58 -33.14
C GLU A 11 6.26 -2.24 -32.54
N ASP A 12 6.29 -1.31 -31.58
CA ASP A 12 7.46 -1.07 -30.74
C ASP A 12 8.03 -2.45 -30.37
N ALA A 13 9.13 -2.86 -31.02
CA ALA A 13 9.83 -4.08 -30.69
C ALA A 13 10.52 -3.80 -29.35
N THR A 14 9.72 -3.84 -28.27
CA THR A 14 10.21 -3.63 -26.91
C THR A 14 11.24 -4.71 -26.65
N ASP A 15 12.45 -4.30 -26.28
CA ASP A 15 13.54 -5.19 -25.88
C ASP A 15 12.99 -6.32 -24.99
N PRO A 16 13.07 -7.59 -25.42
CA PRO A 16 12.48 -8.69 -24.68
C PRO A 16 13.15 -8.93 -23.33
N THR A 17 14.37 -8.41 -23.13
CA THR A 17 15.13 -8.49 -21.88
C THR A 17 14.70 -7.44 -20.86
N ALA A 18 14.01 -6.38 -21.30
CA ALA A 18 13.60 -5.28 -20.44
C ALA A 18 12.50 -5.73 -19.45
N PHE A 19 12.72 -5.43 -18.18
CA PHE A 19 11.78 -5.70 -17.10
C PHE A 19 10.69 -4.62 -17.03
N TYR A 20 9.48 -5.03 -16.66
CA TYR A 20 8.37 -4.15 -16.31
C TYR A 20 7.60 -4.71 -15.12
N MET A 21 6.96 -3.83 -14.35
CA MET A 21 6.07 -4.21 -13.26
C MET A 21 4.67 -4.52 -13.82
N PRO A 22 4.16 -5.76 -13.68
CA PRO A 22 2.79 -6.10 -14.08
C PRO A 22 1.75 -5.35 -13.25
N GLY A 23 0.56 -5.16 -13.81
CA GLY A 23 -0.57 -4.68 -13.03
C GLY A 23 -0.96 -5.71 -11.97
N GLU A 24 -1.35 -5.28 -10.77
CA GLU A 24 -1.68 -6.22 -9.69
C GLU A 24 -2.87 -7.13 -10.03
N PHE A 25 -3.78 -6.64 -10.89
CA PHE A 25 -4.91 -7.42 -11.42
C PHE A 25 -4.50 -8.51 -12.43
N GLU A 26 -3.25 -8.57 -12.87
CA GLU A 26 -2.75 -9.64 -13.73
C GLU A 26 -2.53 -10.94 -12.93
N PRO A 27 -2.41 -12.11 -13.59
CA PRO A 27 -2.26 -13.36 -12.85
C PRO A 27 -1.00 -13.42 -12.00
N GLN A 28 -1.16 -13.98 -10.80
CA GLN A 28 -0.13 -14.07 -9.78
C GLN A 28 0.27 -15.52 -9.54
N GLU A 29 1.54 -15.74 -9.24
CA GLU A 29 2.07 -17.05 -8.83
C GLU A 29 1.81 -17.26 -7.33
N ALA A 30 2.08 -16.23 -6.53
CA ALA A 30 1.93 -16.27 -5.08
C ALA A 30 1.49 -14.93 -4.50
N VAL A 31 0.95 -14.96 -3.29
CA VAL A 31 0.82 -13.80 -2.40
C VAL A 31 1.68 -14.06 -1.17
N TRP A 32 2.51 -13.08 -0.83
CA TRP A 32 3.38 -13.06 0.33
C TRP A 32 2.69 -12.37 1.50
N PHE A 33 2.85 -12.95 2.69
CA PHE A 33 2.49 -12.37 3.97
C PHE A 33 3.72 -12.09 4.80
N GLY A 34 3.64 -11.05 5.61
CA GLY A 34 4.69 -10.71 6.56
C GLY A 34 4.65 -11.52 7.85
N THR A 35 5.40 -11.04 8.84
CA THR A 35 5.60 -11.74 10.11
C THR A 35 4.31 -12.00 10.88
N TRP A 36 4.26 -13.10 11.63
CA TRP A 36 3.13 -13.49 12.51
C TRP A 36 3.04 -12.68 13.83
N TYR A 37 3.66 -11.50 13.87
CA TYR A 37 3.85 -10.72 15.09
C TYR A 37 3.65 -9.22 14.85
N MET A 38 2.69 -8.62 15.55
CA MET A 38 2.38 -7.17 15.47
C MET A 38 2.39 -6.49 16.84
N GLY A 39 3.40 -6.79 17.67
CA GLY A 39 3.54 -6.18 19.00
C GLY A 39 2.26 -6.30 19.83
N ASP A 40 1.79 -5.20 20.40
CA ASP A 40 0.64 -5.18 21.33
C ASP A 40 -0.72 -5.51 20.68
N ARG A 41 -0.81 -5.63 19.34
CA ARG A 41 -2.05 -5.92 18.60
C ARG A 41 -2.09 -7.32 18.00
N GLU A 42 -1.23 -8.20 18.51
CA GLU A 42 -0.92 -9.48 17.89
C GLU A 42 -2.14 -10.39 17.70
N ASN A 43 -3.08 -10.45 18.65
CA ASN A 43 -4.23 -11.37 18.54
C ASN A 43 -5.20 -10.98 17.42
N ASP A 44 -5.62 -9.71 17.37
CA ASP A 44 -6.52 -9.23 16.33
C ASP A 44 -5.84 -9.27 14.95
N TYR A 45 -4.55 -8.90 14.89
CA TYR A 45 -3.76 -9.01 13.66
C TYR A 45 -3.75 -10.45 13.11
N LYS A 46 -3.46 -11.44 13.96
CA LYS A 46 -3.44 -12.86 13.55
C LYS A 46 -4.78 -13.32 13.03
N LYS A 47 -5.89 -12.86 13.62
CA LYS A 47 -7.23 -13.16 13.11
C LYS A 47 -7.40 -12.63 11.69
N VAL A 48 -7.05 -11.37 11.44
CA VAL A 48 -7.16 -10.76 10.10
C VAL A 48 -6.33 -11.52 9.08
N ILE A 49 -5.05 -11.78 9.38
CA ILE A 49 -4.16 -12.50 8.45
C ILE A 49 -4.68 -13.91 8.16
N THR A 50 -5.20 -14.61 9.18
CA THR A 50 -5.84 -15.92 9.02
C THR A 50 -7.03 -15.84 8.06
N ASP A 51 -7.92 -14.87 8.27
CA ASP A 51 -9.12 -14.70 7.46
C ASP A 51 -8.76 -14.36 6.01
N VAL A 52 -7.72 -13.53 5.78
CA VAL A 52 -7.21 -13.21 4.44
C VAL A 52 -6.61 -14.45 3.78
N MET A 53 -5.79 -15.23 4.48
CA MET A 53 -5.22 -16.49 3.96
C MET A 53 -6.31 -17.48 3.56
N LYS A 54 -7.37 -17.62 4.36
CA LYS A 54 -8.53 -18.45 4.03
C LYS A 54 -9.30 -17.93 2.82
N ALA A 55 -9.45 -16.61 2.70
CA ALA A 55 -10.16 -15.99 1.58
C ALA A 55 -9.45 -16.22 0.22
N ILE A 56 -8.13 -16.39 0.23
CA ILE A 56 -7.33 -16.63 -0.99
C ILE A 56 -6.90 -18.10 -1.15
N GLU A 57 -7.28 -19.00 -0.24
CA GLU A 57 -6.97 -20.42 -0.35
C GLU A 57 -7.56 -21.01 -1.65
N GLY A 58 -6.76 -21.79 -2.38
CA GLY A 58 -7.17 -22.39 -3.66
C GLY A 58 -7.15 -21.43 -4.86
N HIS A 59 -6.92 -20.14 -4.63
CA HIS A 59 -6.86 -19.13 -5.68
C HIS A 59 -5.42 -18.83 -6.12
N VAL A 60 -4.49 -18.78 -5.16
CA VAL A 60 -3.09 -18.40 -5.38
C VAL A 60 -2.19 -19.12 -4.36
N LYS A 61 -0.91 -19.33 -4.66
CA LYS A 61 0.01 -19.88 -3.66
C LYS A 61 0.22 -18.88 -2.52
N ILE A 62 0.41 -19.39 -1.31
CA ILE A 62 0.68 -18.56 -0.14
C ILE A 62 2.14 -18.73 0.26
N LYS A 63 2.84 -17.61 0.40
CA LYS A 63 4.21 -17.54 0.94
C LYS A 63 4.20 -16.66 2.19
N MET A 64 5.04 -16.98 3.17
CA MET A 64 5.10 -16.20 4.41
C MET A 64 6.54 -15.96 4.82
N ALA A 65 6.88 -14.69 5.05
CA ALA A 65 8.16 -14.27 5.58
C ALA A 65 8.11 -14.15 7.11
N SER A 66 9.20 -14.51 7.78
CA SER A 66 9.29 -14.47 9.23
C SER A 66 10.67 -13.97 9.69
N PRO A 67 10.77 -13.15 10.75
CA PRO A 67 12.05 -12.56 11.16
C PRO A 67 13.02 -13.56 11.79
N SER A 68 12.55 -14.76 12.18
CA SER A 68 13.36 -15.83 12.76
C SER A 68 12.67 -17.18 12.62
N ASP A 69 13.44 -18.26 12.73
CA ASP A 69 12.89 -19.62 12.76
C ASP A 69 11.88 -19.81 13.90
N SER A 70 12.17 -19.32 15.11
CA SER A 70 11.25 -19.46 16.25
C SER A 70 9.87 -18.86 15.99
N ILE A 71 9.80 -17.65 15.41
CA ILE A 71 8.53 -17.01 15.07
C ILE A 71 7.84 -17.75 13.91
N MET A 72 8.59 -18.25 12.94
CA MET A 72 8.06 -19.07 11.85
C MET A 72 7.40 -20.35 12.37
N GLN A 73 8.04 -21.05 13.31
CA GLN A 73 7.47 -22.26 13.92
C GLN A 73 6.22 -21.95 14.76
N ILE A 74 6.18 -20.81 15.45
CA ILE A 74 4.98 -20.34 16.16
C ILE A 74 3.85 -20.07 15.15
N ALA A 75 4.15 -19.37 14.06
CA ALA A 75 3.19 -19.07 13.00
C ALA A 75 2.59 -20.35 12.43
N LYS A 76 3.44 -21.32 12.06
CA LYS A 76 3.02 -22.60 11.52
C LYS A 76 2.06 -23.34 12.46
N ARG A 77 2.40 -23.46 13.75
CA ARG A 77 1.53 -24.14 14.72
C ARG A 77 0.20 -23.41 14.93
N GLN A 78 0.22 -22.08 15.02
CA GLN A 78 -0.99 -21.30 15.29
C GLN A 78 -1.93 -21.24 14.09
N LEU A 79 -1.39 -21.04 12.88
CA LEU A 79 -2.15 -21.11 11.64
C LEU A 79 -2.85 -22.46 11.47
N ASP A 80 -2.13 -23.56 11.72
CA ASP A 80 -2.69 -24.91 11.69
C ASP A 80 -3.85 -25.07 12.69
N SER A 81 -3.67 -24.60 13.94
CA SER A 81 -4.72 -24.62 14.96
C SER A 81 -5.94 -23.73 14.62
N LEU A 82 -5.75 -22.73 13.75
CA LEU A 82 -6.80 -21.86 13.24
C LEU A 82 -7.45 -22.39 11.95
N GLY A 83 -7.07 -23.59 11.50
CA GLY A 83 -7.65 -24.25 10.32
C GLY A 83 -7.10 -23.74 8.99
N VAL A 84 -5.86 -23.25 8.96
CA VAL A 84 -5.13 -22.96 7.71
C VAL A 84 -4.17 -24.12 7.44
N ASP A 85 -4.29 -24.75 6.27
CA ASP A 85 -3.43 -25.86 5.87
C ASP A 85 -1.99 -25.38 5.61
N THR A 86 -1.15 -25.46 6.64
CA THR A 86 0.23 -24.98 6.56
C THR A 86 1.14 -25.83 5.67
N THR A 87 0.69 -27.00 5.20
CA THR A 87 1.44 -27.79 4.23
C THR A 87 1.41 -27.18 2.83
N LYS A 88 0.44 -26.29 2.56
CA LYS A 88 0.32 -25.52 1.31
C LYS A 88 1.02 -24.16 1.36
N ILE A 89 1.58 -23.78 2.51
CA ILE A 89 2.28 -22.50 2.69
C ILE A 89 3.79 -22.73 2.60
N GLN A 90 4.47 -21.88 1.82
CA GLN A 90 5.94 -21.83 1.82
C GLN A 90 6.41 -20.78 2.82
N PHE A 91 7.24 -21.18 3.78
CA PHE A 91 7.76 -20.29 4.82
C PHE A 91 9.22 -19.94 4.57
N PHE A 92 9.58 -18.69 4.86
CA PHE A 92 10.92 -18.15 4.67
C PHE A 92 11.37 -17.37 5.90
N VAL A 93 12.61 -17.61 6.33
CA VAL A 93 13.23 -16.79 7.37
C VAL A 93 13.91 -15.58 6.73
N MET A 94 13.36 -14.40 6.95
CA MET A 94 13.84 -13.12 6.45
C MET A 94 14.12 -12.19 7.63
N PRO A 95 15.35 -12.18 8.17
CA PRO A 95 15.70 -11.32 9.27
C PRO A 95 15.39 -9.86 8.92
N GLY A 96 14.69 -9.15 9.81
CA GLY A 96 14.25 -7.77 9.57
C GLY A 96 12.78 -7.65 9.17
N GLU A 97 12.14 -8.78 8.85
CA GLU A 97 10.75 -8.77 8.42
C GLU A 97 9.80 -8.19 9.47
N ALA A 98 8.81 -7.42 8.98
CA ALA A 98 7.74 -6.79 9.74
C ALA A 98 6.36 -7.16 9.20
N HIS A 99 5.30 -6.54 9.70
CA HIS A 99 3.92 -6.87 9.30
C HIS A 99 3.47 -6.17 8.00
N TRP A 100 4.15 -5.09 7.60
CA TRP A 100 3.87 -4.32 6.37
C TRP A 100 4.73 -4.75 5.19
N ILE A 101 4.69 -6.04 4.83
CA ILE A 101 5.55 -6.60 3.76
C ILE A 101 5.38 -5.90 2.41
N ARG A 102 4.22 -5.24 2.18
CA ARG A 102 3.97 -4.41 1.01
C ARG A 102 5.05 -3.35 0.79
N ASP A 103 5.52 -2.75 1.89
CA ASP A 103 6.23 -1.48 1.82
C ASP A 103 7.75 -1.65 1.72
N HIS A 104 8.30 -2.63 2.42
CA HIS A 104 9.74 -2.93 2.42
C HIS A 104 10.08 -4.29 1.79
N GLY A 105 9.07 -5.01 1.27
CA GLY A 105 9.24 -6.23 0.49
C GLY A 105 9.51 -5.95 -0.99
N ALA A 106 9.81 -7.02 -1.74
CA ALA A 106 10.22 -6.90 -3.13
C ALA A 106 9.12 -6.36 -4.05
N THR A 107 9.43 -5.31 -4.80
CA THR A 107 8.66 -4.93 -5.99
C THR A 107 9.06 -5.84 -7.14
N PHE A 108 8.25 -6.85 -7.42
CA PHE A 108 8.54 -7.82 -8.48
C PHE A 108 8.23 -7.25 -9.88
N VAL A 109 9.11 -7.57 -10.82
CA VAL A 109 9.03 -7.22 -12.23
C VAL A 109 9.25 -8.46 -13.09
N ILE A 110 8.75 -8.47 -14.31
CA ILE A 110 8.97 -9.58 -15.26
C ILE A 110 9.45 -9.03 -16.60
N ASN A 111 10.10 -9.87 -17.40
CA ASN A 111 10.40 -9.56 -18.80
C ASN A 111 9.75 -10.54 -19.76
N ARG A 112 9.93 -10.32 -21.08
CA ARG A 112 9.28 -11.13 -22.11
C ARG A 112 9.98 -12.47 -22.35
N LEU A 113 11.17 -12.68 -21.76
CA LEU A 113 11.86 -13.97 -21.77
C LEU A 113 11.34 -14.94 -20.69
N GLY A 114 10.42 -14.48 -19.84
CA GLY A 114 9.92 -15.26 -18.72
C GLY A 114 10.91 -15.30 -17.55
N GLU A 115 11.60 -14.20 -17.30
CA GLU A 115 12.41 -14.02 -16.09
C GLU A 115 11.63 -13.21 -15.04
N LEU A 116 11.87 -13.53 -13.77
CA LEU A 116 11.42 -12.73 -12.63
C LEU A 116 12.56 -11.85 -12.16
N GLY A 117 12.27 -10.59 -11.88
CA GLY A 117 13.16 -9.64 -11.23
C GLY A 117 12.54 -9.10 -9.95
N ALA A 118 13.38 -8.64 -9.04
CA ALA A 118 12.97 -7.98 -7.80
C ALA A 118 13.74 -6.68 -7.68
N VAL A 119 13.01 -5.56 -7.66
CA VAL A 119 13.59 -4.24 -7.45
C VAL A 119 13.78 -4.01 -5.96
N ASP A 120 15.03 -3.75 -5.59
CA ASP A 120 15.48 -3.43 -4.24
C ASP A 120 15.52 -1.91 -4.09
N PHE A 121 14.50 -1.34 -3.44
CA PHE A 121 14.36 0.10 -3.24
C PHE A 121 14.90 0.49 -1.85
N GLU A 122 15.37 1.73 -1.73
CA GLU A 122 15.92 2.20 -0.46
C GLU A 122 14.82 2.33 0.60
N TRP A 123 15.03 1.72 1.76
CA TRP A 123 14.10 1.79 2.89
C TRP A 123 14.57 2.80 3.94
N ASN A 124 13.72 3.77 4.29
CA ASN A 124 13.98 4.73 5.37
C ASN A 124 12.88 4.83 6.42
N PHE A 125 12.03 3.79 6.52
CA PHE A 125 10.92 3.74 7.47
C PHE A 125 9.96 4.91 7.27
N TYR A 126 9.39 5.00 6.05
CA TYR A 126 8.43 6.03 5.67
C TYR A 126 8.95 7.45 5.86
N GLY A 127 10.24 7.74 5.71
CA GLY A 127 10.81 9.07 5.96
C GLY A 127 10.62 9.59 7.39
N TYR A 128 10.42 8.69 8.36
CA TYR A 128 10.17 9.05 9.76
C TYR A 128 11.27 9.94 10.34
N LEU A 129 12.51 9.72 9.94
CA LEU A 129 13.66 10.49 10.44
C LEU A 129 13.70 11.90 9.91
N ASP A 130 13.55 12.06 8.61
CA ASP A 130 13.47 13.39 7.99
C ASP A 130 12.30 14.18 8.60
N TRP A 131 11.20 13.48 8.90
CA TRP A 131 10.09 14.06 9.63
C TRP A 131 10.41 14.43 11.09
N GLN A 132 11.25 13.67 11.80
CA GLN A 132 11.70 14.05 13.16
C GLN A 132 12.71 15.20 13.13
N ILE A 133 13.68 15.19 12.21
CA ILE A 133 14.72 16.23 12.11
C ILE A 133 14.13 17.59 11.75
N ASN A 134 13.18 17.62 10.81
CA ASN A 134 12.45 18.84 10.47
C ASN A 134 11.66 19.44 11.66
N ARG A 135 11.49 18.68 12.75
CA ARG A 135 10.78 19.13 13.96
C ARG A 135 11.71 19.58 15.08
N ASP A 136 12.84 18.91 15.24
CA ASP A 136 13.82 19.23 16.27
C ASP A 136 15.22 18.93 15.74
N SER A 137 15.92 19.99 15.31
CA SER A 137 17.27 19.85 14.77
C SER A 137 18.30 19.51 15.85
N THR A 138 17.98 19.66 17.14
CA THR A 138 18.91 19.40 18.25
C THR A 138 19.20 17.92 18.44
N ILE A 139 18.30 17.05 17.97
CA ILE A 139 18.47 15.59 18.02
C ILE A 139 19.10 15.02 16.74
N ALA A 140 19.47 15.88 15.77
CA ALA A 140 19.93 15.45 14.45
C ALA A 140 21.10 14.45 14.51
N ASP A 141 22.07 14.63 15.41
CA ASP A 141 23.23 13.74 15.49
C ASP A 141 22.88 12.36 16.07
N SER A 142 21.98 12.29 17.06
CA SER A 142 21.47 11.01 17.58
C SER A 142 20.63 10.28 16.53
N LEU A 143 19.91 11.04 15.70
CA LEU A 143 19.07 10.49 14.64
C LEU A 143 19.86 10.02 13.42
N LYS A 144 21.00 10.63 13.08
CA LYS A 144 21.90 10.15 12.00
C LYS A 144 22.40 8.72 12.24
N ILE A 145 22.73 8.39 13.50
CA ILE A 145 23.14 7.01 13.85
C ILE A 145 21.98 6.04 13.66
N TRP A 146 20.76 6.46 14.01
CA TRP A 146 19.56 5.65 13.83
C TRP A 146 19.16 5.51 12.35
N ASP A 147 19.31 6.56 11.54
CA ASP A 147 19.11 6.55 10.08
C ASP A 147 19.98 5.50 9.41
N LYS A 148 21.28 5.53 9.71
CA LYS A 148 22.21 4.53 9.21
C LYS A 148 21.78 3.11 9.60
N LYS A 149 21.29 2.92 10.83
CA LYS A 149 20.78 1.62 11.30
C LYS A 149 19.50 1.18 10.59
N ILE A 150 18.63 2.10 10.16
CA ILE A 150 17.43 1.76 9.41
C ILE A 150 17.78 1.36 7.98
N ARG A 151 18.49 2.25 7.28
CA ARG A 151 18.83 2.08 5.85
C ARG A 151 19.78 0.91 5.61
N GLN A 152 20.63 0.59 6.58
CA GLN A 152 21.56 -0.56 6.48
C GLN A 152 21.09 -1.75 7.33
N GLY A 153 19.94 -1.60 7.98
CA GLY A 153 19.38 -2.58 8.90
C GLY A 153 18.86 -3.81 8.18
N LYS A 154 18.47 -4.81 8.96
CA LYS A 154 17.91 -6.06 8.43
C LYS A 154 16.61 -5.82 7.63
N ARG A 155 15.79 -4.84 8.05
CA ARG A 155 14.51 -4.52 7.38
C ARG A 155 14.71 -3.96 5.97
N ALA A 156 15.77 -3.21 5.73
CA ALA A 156 16.15 -2.68 4.42
C ALA A 156 16.77 -3.73 3.48
N LYS A 157 16.54 -5.03 3.74
CA LYS A 157 17.07 -6.14 2.95
C LYS A 157 16.01 -7.20 2.65
N VAL A 158 14.75 -6.97 3.06
CA VAL A 158 13.70 -7.99 2.92
C VAL A 158 13.39 -8.23 1.44
N ASP A 159 13.35 -7.19 0.63
CA ASP A 159 13.29 -7.26 -0.83
C ASP A 159 14.44 -8.07 -1.45
N SER A 160 15.70 -7.83 -1.10
CA SER A 160 16.82 -8.64 -1.61
C SER A 160 16.76 -10.09 -1.10
N LEU A 161 16.27 -10.34 0.12
CA LEU A 161 16.03 -11.69 0.63
C LEU A 161 14.87 -12.38 -0.11
N MET A 162 13.81 -11.66 -0.47
CA MET A 162 12.74 -12.15 -1.33
C MET A 162 13.25 -12.48 -2.73
N ALA A 163 14.18 -11.68 -3.28
CA ALA A 163 14.84 -11.98 -4.54
C ALA A 163 15.59 -13.32 -4.48
N VAL A 164 16.38 -13.55 -3.42
CA VAL A 164 17.07 -14.83 -3.19
C VAL A 164 16.07 -15.98 -3.03
N ALA A 165 15.01 -15.79 -2.24
CA ALA A 165 14.00 -16.82 -1.97
C ALA A 165 13.22 -17.25 -3.23
N THR A 166 13.09 -16.37 -4.21
CA THR A 166 12.37 -16.61 -5.47
C THR A 166 13.28 -16.95 -6.64
N GLY A 167 14.60 -16.79 -6.48
CA GLY A 167 15.55 -16.84 -7.59
C GLY A 167 15.38 -15.68 -8.57
N ALA A 168 14.72 -14.59 -8.16
CA ALA A 168 14.53 -13.42 -9.00
C ALA A 168 15.86 -12.70 -9.25
N LYS A 169 16.01 -12.13 -10.44
CA LYS A 169 17.12 -11.24 -10.76
C LYS A 169 17.05 -10.00 -9.87
N TRP A 170 18.09 -9.79 -9.08
CA TRP A 170 18.21 -8.61 -8.24
C TRP A 170 18.45 -7.35 -9.09
N ILE A 171 17.60 -6.33 -8.90
CA ILE A 171 17.69 -5.04 -9.61
C ILE A 171 17.81 -3.96 -8.54
N LYS A 172 18.96 -3.30 -8.47
CA LYS A 172 19.15 -2.17 -7.57
C LYS A 172 18.29 -0.98 -8.00
N GLY A 173 17.46 -0.47 -7.10
CA GLY A 173 16.78 0.82 -7.18
C GLY A 173 17.60 1.93 -6.51
N ASN A 174 17.33 3.18 -6.88
CA ASN A 174 17.97 4.36 -6.28
C ASN A 174 16.97 5.25 -5.52
N LEU A 175 15.67 4.96 -5.61
CA LEU A 175 14.63 5.72 -4.91
C LEU A 175 14.41 5.18 -3.52
N THR A 176 14.15 6.11 -2.59
CA THR A 176 13.45 5.77 -1.36
C THR A 176 11.97 5.76 -1.66
N ILE A 177 11.34 4.59 -1.65
CA ILE A 177 9.93 4.43 -1.94
C ILE A 177 9.41 3.13 -1.31
N GLU A 178 8.13 3.15 -0.95
CA GLU A 178 7.43 1.99 -0.41
C GLU A 178 6.48 1.39 -1.45
N GLY A 179 6.35 0.06 -1.48
CA GLY A 179 5.49 -0.61 -2.46
C GLY A 179 4.01 -0.18 -2.43
N GLY A 180 3.45 0.18 -1.26
CA GLY A 180 2.07 0.68 -1.14
C GLY A 180 1.85 2.03 -1.86
N SER A 181 2.93 2.75 -2.14
CA SER A 181 2.90 3.99 -2.90
C SER A 181 2.99 3.81 -4.40
N ILE A 182 3.24 2.60 -4.92
CA ILE A 182 3.44 2.32 -6.36
C ILE A 182 2.20 1.68 -6.96
N GLU A 183 1.55 2.35 -7.92
CA GLU A 183 0.34 1.84 -8.58
C GLU A 183 0.50 1.84 -10.12
N VAL A 184 0.68 0.66 -10.71
CA VAL A 184 0.93 0.49 -12.15
C VAL A 184 -0.21 -0.24 -12.87
N ASN A 185 -0.43 0.11 -14.13
CA ASN A 185 -1.44 -0.55 -14.96
C ASN A 185 -0.91 -1.75 -15.78
N GLY A 186 0.35 -2.16 -15.58
CA GLY A 186 1.00 -3.23 -16.35
C GLY A 186 1.28 -2.92 -17.82
N LYS A 187 0.92 -1.73 -18.31
CA LYS A 187 1.11 -1.26 -19.70
C LYS A 187 1.92 0.02 -19.78
N GLY A 188 2.73 0.27 -18.76
CA GLY A 188 3.69 1.37 -18.74
C GLY A 188 3.12 2.71 -18.23
N VAL A 189 1.99 2.71 -17.53
CA VAL A 189 1.50 3.89 -16.79
C VAL A 189 1.62 3.63 -15.29
N LEU A 190 2.21 4.60 -14.59
CA LEU A 190 2.30 4.68 -13.14
C LEU A 190 1.44 5.84 -12.63
N ILE A 191 0.72 5.64 -11.52
CA ILE A 191 0.14 6.72 -10.72
C ILE A 191 1.02 6.92 -9.48
N GLN A 192 1.32 8.18 -9.14
CA GLN A 192 2.09 8.54 -7.93
C GLN A 192 1.42 9.65 -7.14
N CYS A 193 1.58 9.60 -5.81
CA CYS A 193 1.27 10.71 -4.92
C CYS A 193 2.50 11.64 -4.79
N GLU A 194 2.40 12.83 -5.36
CA GLU A 194 3.48 13.82 -5.38
C GLU A 194 3.96 14.19 -3.97
N ALA A 195 3.02 14.40 -3.03
CA ALA A 195 3.35 14.78 -1.66
C ALA A 195 4.18 13.72 -0.92
N VAL A 196 3.99 12.43 -1.23
CA VAL A 196 4.77 11.33 -0.65
C VAL A 196 6.12 11.25 -1.35
N THR A 197 6.12 11.10 -2.67
CA THR A 197 7.34 10.80 -3.44
C THR A 197 8.40 11.88 -3.29
N LEU A 198 8.02 13.17 -3.41
CA LEU A 198 8.97 14.28 -3.29
C LEU A 198 9.50 14.43 -1.86
N LYS A 199 8.69 14.09 -0.85
CA LYS A 199 9.10 14.12 0.55
C LYS A 199 10.09 12.99 0.87
N ARG A 200 9.91 11.81 0.27
CA ARG A 200 10.83 10.67 0.42
C ARG A 200 12.18 10.89 -0.25
N ASN A 201 12.17 11.63 -1.37
CA ASN A 201 13.33 11.80 -2.23
C ASN A 201 13.72 13.29 -2.33
N PRO A 202 14.15 13.92 -1.22
CA PRO A 202 14.52 15.34 -1.24
C PRO A 202 15.66 15.59 -2.23
N GLY A 203 15.50 16.61 -3.07
CA GLY A 203 16.48 16.99 -4.09
C GLY A 203 16.30 16.31 -5.46
N TRP A 204 15.41 15.32 -5.58
CA TRP A 204 15.06 14.75 -6.88
C TRP A 204 14.06 15.63 -7.63
N THR A 205 14.26 15.80 -8.94
CA THR A 205 13.24 16.40 -9.82
C THR A 205 12.25 15.32 -10.28
N LYS A 206 11.06 15.72 -10.74
CA LYS A 206 10.08 14.77 -11.28
C LYS A 206 10.63 14.01 -12.49
N GLU A 207 11.41 14.68 -13.33
CA GLU A 207 12.03 14.07 -14.51
C GLU A 207 13.04 12.98 -14.10
N ALA A 208 13.84 13.22 -13.06
CA ALA A 208 14.77 12.23 -12.52
C ALA A 208 14.03 11.03 -11.89
N LEU A 209 12.93 11.28 -11.19
CA LEU A 209 12.06 10.23 -10.66
C LEU A 209 11.45 9.39 -11.79
N GLU A 210 10.94 10.03 -12.84
CA GLU A 210 10.35 9.38 -14.01
C GLU A 210 11.34 8.48 -14.75
N GLU A 211 12.59 8.91 -14.98
CA GLU A 211 13.61 8.07 -15.60
C GLU A 211 13.99 6.86 -14.73
N GLU A 212 14.01 7.02 -13.40
CA GLU A 212 14.28 5.92 -12.50
C GLU A 212 13.13 4.92 -12.44
N TYR A 213 11.86 5.38 -12.46
CA TYR A 213 10.70 4.49 -12.60
C TYR A 213 10.70 3.76 -13.94
N LYS A 214 11.10 4.42 -15.02
CA LYS A 214 11.23 3.78 -16.33
C LYS A 214 12.30 2.69 -16.32
N ARG A 215 13.45 2.93 -15.68
CA ARG A 215 14.54 1.95 -15.56
C ARG A 215 14.15 0.74 -14.71
N THR A 216 13.44 0.97 -13.61
CA THR A 216 13.16 -0.07 -12.59
C THR A 216 11.84 -0.78 -12.79
N LEU A 217 10.78 -0.06 -13.19
CA LEU A 217 9.42 -0.56 -13.33
C LEU A 217 8.95 -0.68 -14.78
N GLY A 218 9.77 -0.25 -15.76
CA GLY A 218 9.42 -0.31 -17.18
C GLY A 218 8.30 0.64 -17.60
N VAL A 219 7.99 1.65 -16.79
CA VAL A 219 6.91 2.61 -17.08
C VAL A 219 7.38 3.69 -18.05
N LYS A 220 6.46 4.17 -18.88
CA LYS A 220 6.69 5.21 -19.90
C LYS A 220 6.06 6.54 -19.52
N LYS A 221 5.08 6.53 -18.60
CA LYS A 221 4.30 7.70 -18.22
C LYS A 221 3.97 7.65 -16.73
N VAL A 222 4.09 8.80 -16.08
CA VAL A 222 3.69 8.98 -14.67
C VAL A 222 2.55 9.99 -14.60
N ILE A 223 1.53 9.66 -13.81
CA ILE A 223 0.42 10.56 -13.48
C ILE A 223 0.60 10.99 -12.03
N TRP A 224 0.92 12.27 -11.83
CA TRP A 224 1.15 12.85 -10.50
C TRP A 224 -0.17 13.34 -9.90
N LEU A 225 -0.57 12.72 -8.80
CA LEU A 225 -1.69 13.17 -7.97
C LEU A 225 -1.15 13.97 -6.78
N PRO A 226 -1.71 15.16 -6.49
CA PRO A 226 -1.13 16.05 -5.48
C PRO A 226 -1.13 15.48 -4.07
N GLN A 227 -2.22 14.86 -3.62
CA GLN A 227 -2.39 14.39 -2.23
C GLN A 227 -3.33 13.17 -2.13
N GLY A 228 -3.08 12.31 -1.13
CA GLY A 228 -3.97 11.23 -0.73
C GLY A 228 -5.03 11.64 0.30
N LEU A 229 -5.60 10.67 1.02
CA LEU A 229 -6.65 10.88 2.03
C LEU A 229 -6.14 11.62 3.27
N ALA A 230 -7.04 12.27 3.99
CA ALA A 230 -6.73 13.03 5.21
C ALA A 230 -6.40 12.12 6.41
N GLU A 231 -6.95 10.92 6.41
CA GLU A 231 -6.76 9.88 7.41
C GLU A 231 -5.40 9.18 7.26
N ASP A 232 -4.83 9.18 6.05
CA ASP A 232 -3.51 8.62 5.74
C ASP A 232 -2.42 9.71 5.79
N GLU A 233 -2.39 10.48 6.88
CA GLU A 233 -1.35 11.51 7.06
C GLU A 233 -0.01 10.90 7.49
N HIS A 234 1.08 11.56 7.13
CA HIS A 234 2.42 11.03 7.30
C HIS A 234 2.82 10.90 8.78
N MET A 235 2.90 9.69 9.31
CA MET A 235 3.09 9.42 10.75
C MET A 235 1.93 9.97 11.59
N THR A 236 2.01 9.83 12.91
CA THR A 236 0.97 10.39 13.77
C THR A 236 0.96 11.92 13.68
N GLN A 237 -0.14 12.50 13.20
CA GLN A 237 -0.28 13.94 13.03
C GLN A 237 -1.67 14.42 13.41
N PHE A 238 -1.75 15.71 13.76
CA PHE A 238 -3.03 16.37 13.93
C PHE A 238 -3.62 16.80 12.60
N GLN A 239 -4.91 16.57 12.44
CA GLN A 239 -5.74 17.09 11.38
C GLN A 239 -6.83 17.95 12.00
N LEU A 240 -7.06 19.12 11.41
CA LEU A 240 -8.15 20.03 11.76
C LEU A 240 -8.25 20.30 13.28
N GLY A 241 -7.09 20.41 13.94
CA GLY A 241 -6.92 20.82 15.34
C GLY A 241 -7.17 19.75 16.41
N LYS A 242 -8.06 18.77 16.17
CA LYS A 242 -8.46 17.78 17.19
C LYS A 242 -8.40 16.33 16.78
N TYR A 243 -8.28 16.05 15.48
CA TYR A 243 -8.22 14.68 14.98
C TYR A 243 -6.77 14.22 14.92
N ILE A 244 -6.50 13.02 15.41
CA ILE A 244 -5.21 12.36 15.28
C ILE A 244 -5.35 11.24 14.26
N THR A 245 -4.53 11.33 13.22
CA THR A 245 -4.42 10.32 12.18
C THR A 245 -3.04 9.71 12.19
N LEU A 246 -2.91 8.50 11.65
CA LEU A 246 -1.65 7.79 11.49
C LEU A 246 -1.70 7.10 10.12
N GLY A 247 -0.67 7.34 9.32
CA GLY A 247 -0.51 6.69 8.02
C GLY A 247 0.86 6.95 7.43
N THR A 248 0.94 6.77 6.12
CA THR A 248 2.15 6.81 5.31
C THR A 248 2.36 8.16 4.62
N GLY A 249 1.32 9.00 4.57
CA GLY A 249 1.34 10.35 3.98
C GLY A 249 0.58 10.51 2.67
N GLY A 250 -0.27 9.56 2.31
CA GLY A 250 -1.02 9.53 1.07
C GLY A 250 -0.49 8.48 0.11
N HIS A 251 -0.24 7.26 0.58
CA HIS A 251 0.07 6.14 -0.31
C HIS A 251 -1.07 5.91 -1.28
N THR A 252 -0.73 5.54 -2.53
CA THR A 252 -1.73 5.35 -3.59
C THR A 252 -2.70 4.23 -3.26
N ASP A 253 -2.25 3.18 -2.58
CA ASP A 253 -3.07 2.03 -2.25
C ASP A 253 -4.27 2.34 -1.32
N GLU A 254 -4.24 3.47 -0.62
CA GLU A 254 -5.35 3.95 0.20
C GLU A 254 -6.43 4.68 -0.61
N PHE A 255 -6.18 5.15 -1.84
CA PHE A 255 -7.14 6.02 -2.53
C PHE A 255 -7.25 5.86 -4.05
N VAL A 256 -6.31 5.22 -4.73
CA VAL A 256 -6.35 5.07 -6.19
C VAL A 256 -5.71 3.76 -6.63
N ARG A 257 -6.42 2.96 -7.41
CA ARG A 257 -5.96 1.64 -7.89
C ARG A 257 -6.36 1.41 -9.35
N PHE A 258 -5.58 0.68 -10.11
CA PHE A 258 -6.00 0.14 -11.40
C PHE A 258 -6.80 -1.17 -11.18
N ALA A 259 -7.94 -1.27 -11.86
CA ALA A 259 -8.71 -2.52 -11.92
C ALA A 259 -8.37 -3.37 -13.16
N ASP A 260 -7.95 -2.68 -14.22
CA ASP A 260 -7.41 -3.23 -15.45
C ASP A 260 -6.48 -2.18 -16.07
N ASP A 261 -5.98 -2.41 -17.29
CA ASP A 261 -5.02 -1.50 -17.93
C ASP A 261 -5.59 -0.13 -18.32
N ARG A 262 -6.92 0.07 -18.20
CA ARG A 262 -7.66 1.27 -18.64
C ARG A 262 -8.72 1.76 -17.64
N THR A 263 -8.90 1.08 -16.51
CA THR A 263 -9.89 1.40 -15.49
C THR A 263 -9.22 1.75 -14.18
N ILE A 264 -9.52 2.94 -13.68
CA ILE A 264 -9.02 3.47 -12.42
C ILE A 264 -10.17 3.47 -11.41
N LEU A 265 -9.90 2.95 -10.22
CA LEU A 265 -10.72 3.08 -9.04
C LEU A 265 -10.20 4.29 -8.25
N LEU A 266 -11.09 5.16 -7.80
CA LEU A 266 -10.75 6.34 -6.99
C LEU A 266 -11.66 6.40 -5.77
N ALA A 267 -11.09 6.47 -4.58
CA ALA A 267 -11.82 6.73 -3.35
C ALA A 267 -12.63 8.03 -3.46
N TRP A 268 -13.87 8.01 -2.98
CA TRP A 268 -14.80 9.11 -3.17
C TRP A 268 -15.70 9.35 -1.96
N VAL A 269 -15.88 10.61 -1.61
CA VAL A 269 -16.90 11.08 -0.67
C VAL A 269 -18.14 11.41 -1.49
N ASP A 270 -19.28 10.80 -1.17
CA ASP A 270 -20.56 11.19 -1.79
C ASP A 270 -20.82 12.68 -1.54
N GLU A 271 -21.23 13.39 -2.58
CA GLU A 271 -21.53 14.82 -2.55
C GLU A 271 -22.53 15.19 -1.43
N ASN A 272 -23.45 14.29 -1.06
CA ASN A 272 -24.39 14.51 0.05
C ASN A 272 -23.78 14.37 1.46
N GLU A 273 -22.57 13.82 1.56
CA GLU A 273 -21.86 13.53 2.81
C GLU A 273 -20.67 14.46 3.06
N VAL A 274 -20.38 15.35 2.12
CA VAL A 274 -19.28 16.34 2.20
C VAL A 274 -19.39 17.17 3.47
N GLU A 275 -20.59 17.67 3.79
CA GLU A 275 -20.81 18.50 4.97
C GLU A 275 -21.13 17.69 6.24
N ALA A 276 -21.22 16.35 6.14
CA ALA A 276 -21.51 15.48 7.29
C ALA A 276 -20.30 15.34 8.24
N HIS A 277 -19.08 15.55 7.74
CA HIS A 277 -17.87 15.52 8.55
C HIS A 277 -16.77 16.42 7.97
N PRO A 278 -15.98 17.16 8.78
CA PRO A 278 -14.92 18.03 8.27
C PRO A 278 -13.81 17.27 7.51
N LEU A 279 -13.51 16.01 7.86
CA LEU A 279 -12.60 15.17 7.07
C LEU A 279 -13.21 14.77 5.72
N ASN A 280 -14.53 14.56 5.64
CA ASN A 280 -15.20 14.32 4.36
C ASN A 280 -15.03 15.51 3.42
N LYS A 281 -15.20 16.74 3.92
CA LYS A 281 -14.97 17.96 3.15
C LYS A 281 -13.54 18.03 2.60
N LEU A 282 -12.55 17.80 3.46
CA LEU A 282 -11.15 17.78 3.06
C LEU A 282 -10.85 16.69 2.02
N ASN A 283 -11.36 15.48 2.24
CA ASN A 283 -11.18 14.36 1.31
C ASN A 283 -11.88 14.62 -0.03
N TYR A 284 -13.08 15.18 -0.03
CA TYR A 284 -13.78 15.55 -1.26
C TYR A 284 -12.98 16.57 -2.08
N GLU A 285 -12.41 17.60 -1.43
CA GLU A 285 -11.56 18.58 -2.11
C GLU A 285 -10.29 17.95 -2.70
N ARG A 286 -9.61 17.07 -1.96
CA ARG A 286 -8.41 16.36 -2.43
C ARG A 286 -8.74 15.40 -3.58
N MET A 287 -9.77 14.57 -3.43
CA MET A 287 -10.17 13.59 -4.44
C MET A 287 -10.76 14.24 -5.68
N LYS A 288 -11.44 15.39 -5.56
CA LYS A 288 -11.89 16.17 -6.72
C LYS A 288 -10.71 16.67 -7.55
N LYS A 289 -9.64 17.16 -6.92
CA LYS A 289 -8.41 17.56 -7.64
C LYS A 289 -7.77 16.36 -8.35
N ASN A 290 -7.66 15.22 -7.67
CA ASN A 290 -7.14 13.98 -8.26
C ASN A 290 -7.99 13.53 -9.45
N TYR A 291 -9.32 13.54 -9.31
CA TYR A 291 -10.26 13.18 -10.36
C TYR A 291 -10.11 14.05 -11.62
N GLU A 292 -9.96 15.37 -11.47
CA GLU A 292 -9.76 16.26 -12.63
C GLU A 292 -8.45 16.01 -13.38
N ILE A 293 -7.40 15.57 -12.68
CA ILE A 293 -6.14 15.14 -13.31
C ILE A 293 -6.34 13.83 -14.05
N LEU A 294 -6.91 12.82 -13.38
CA LEU A 294 -7.14 11.49 -13.95
C LEU A 294 -8.06 11.55 -15.18
N LYS A 295 -9.09 12.41 -15.15
CA LYS A 295 -10.04 12.59 -16.25
C LYS A 295 -9.38 13.18 -17.51
N LYS A 296 -8.32 13.96 -17.36
CA LYS A 296 -7.52 14.54 -18.47
C LYS A 296 -6.37 13.63 -18.89
N ALA A 297 -5.99 12.67 -18.05
CA ALA A 297 -4.95 11.71 -18.35
C ALA A 297 -5.42 10.68 -19.39
N SER A 298 -4.43 10.02 -19.99
CA SER A 298 -4.63 9.01 -21.03
C SER A 298 -3.73 7.80 -20.79
N ASP A 299 -4.20 6.65 -21.23
CA ASP A 299 -3.47 5.38 -21.20
C ASP A 299 -2.28 5.38 -22.15
N HIS A 300 -1.59 4.24 -22.18
CA HIS A 300 -0.42 3.98 -23.02
C HIS A 300 -0.69 4.09 -24.54
N ASN A 301 -1.96 4.07 -24.96
CA ASN A 301 -2.40 4.26 -26.36
C ASN A 301 -3.05 5.64 -26.58
N GLY A 302 -2.95 6.55 -25.62
CA GLY A 302 -3.55 7.88 -25.70
C GLY A 302 -5.07 7.93 -25.49
N LYS A 303 -5.72 6.83 -25.06
CA LYS A 303 -7.17 6.82 -24.78
C LYS A 303 -7.45 7.26 -23.35
N PRO A 304 -8.59 7.93 -23.07
CA PRO A 304 -8.95 8.30 -21.70
C PRO A 304 -9.23 7.07 -20.83
N PHE A 305 -8.97 7.19 -19.53
CA PHE A 305 -9.28 6.17 -18.54
C PHE A 305 -10.77 6.14 -18.19
N ARG A 306 -11.31 4.95 -17.91
CA ARG A 306 -12.59 4.78 -17.21
C ARG A 306 -12.33 4.97 -15.72
N ILE A 307 -13.00 5.93 -15.08
CA ILE A 307 -12.84 6.16 -13.64
C ILE A 307 -14.09 5.70 -12.91
N ILE A 308 -13.93 4.78 -11.95
CA ILE A 308 -14.99 4.31 -11.06
C ILE A 308 -14.73 4.90 -9.67
N LYS A 309 -15.66 5.74 -9.21
CA LYS A 309 -15.65 6.27 -7.85
C LYS A 309 -16.07 5.16 -6.89
N ILE A 310 -15.25 4.88 -5.87
CA ILE A 310 -15.52 3.92 -4.81
C ILE A 310 -15.85 4.71 -3.53
N PRO A 311 -17.05 4.56 -2.95
CA PRO A 311 -17.41 5.26 -1.72
C PRO A 311 -16.40 4.98 -0.60
N LEU A 312 -15.95 6.02 0.10
CA LEU A 312 -15.19 5.86 1.35
C LEU A 312 -16.07 5.29 2.47
N PRO A 313 -15.53 4.53 3.43
CA PRO A 313 -16.29 4.17 4.62
C PRO A 313 -16.72 5.41 5.40
N TYR A 314 -17.73 5.26 6.26
CA TYR A 314 -18.01 6.29 7.26
C TYR A 314 -16.78 6.46 8.16
N ILE A 315 -16.52 7.67 8.65
CA ILE A 315 -15.32 7.95 9.45
C ILE A 315 -15.29 7.04 10.68
N GLN A 316 -14.15 6.37 10.89
CA GLN A 316 -13.93 5.46 12.00
C GLN A 316 -13.18 6.19 13.12
N GLU A 317 -13.89 6.56 14.18
CA GLU A 317 -13.38 7.40 15.25
C GLU A 317 -13.35 6.70 16.59
N ARG A 318 -12.41 7.08 17.44
CA ARG A 318 -12.46 6.78 18.88
C ARG A 318 -11.95 7.96 19.71
N PRO A 319 -12.59 8.27 20.84
CA PRO A 319 -12.08 9.27 21.76
C PRO A 319 -10.76 8.78 22.36
N ILE A 320 -9.81 9.71 22.52
CA ILE A 320 -8.53 9.45 23.19
C ILE A 320 -8.21 10.59 24.15
N VAL A 321 -7.52 10.26 25.24
CA VAL A 321 -7.09 11.22 26.25
C VAL A 321 -5.58 11.36 26.23
N VAL A 322 -5.11 12.61 26.28
CA VAL A 322 -3.68 12.92 26.38
C VAL A 322 -3.18 12.60 27.79
N SER A 323 -2.14 11.78 27.90
CA SER A 323 -1.63 11.29 29.20
C SER A 323 -0.10 11.23 29.27
N ASP A 324 0.47 10.96 30.44
CA ASP A 324 1.93 10.83 30.62
C ASP A 324 2.47 9.44 30.26
N SER A 325 1.60 8.46 30.06
CA SER A 325 1.94 7.05 29.83
C SER A 325 0.90 6.42 28.91
N ILE A 326 1.32 5.68 27.88
CA ILE A 326 0.39 4.88 27.08
C ILE A 326 -0.07 3.72 27.96
N ARG A 327 -1.36 3.68 28.31
CA ARG A 327 -1.95 2.61 29.13
C ARG A 327 -2.77 1.63 28.30
N ASP A 328 -3.36 2.12 27.21
CA ASP A 328 -4.19 1.38 26.27
C ASP A 328 -4.39 2.18 24.97
N ASN A 329 -5.27 1.69 24.09
CA ASN A 329 -5.62 2.30 22.81
C ASN A 329 -6.45 3.61 22.90
N HIS A 330 -6.88 4.01 24.10
CA HIS A 330 -7.62 5.26 24.37
C HIS A 330 -6.72 6.37 24.91
N HIS A 331 -5.41 6.16 24.94
CA HIS A 331 -4.45 7.13 25.43
C HIS A 331 -3.40 7.47 24.37
N ILE A 332 -3.07 8.75 24.26
CA ILE A 332 -1.86 9.19 23.57
C ILE A 332 -0.91 9.81 24.58
N SER A 333 0.36 9.38 24.56
CA SER A 333 1.34 9.89 25.52
C SER A 333 1.93 11.22 25.07
N LEU A 334 1.96 12.22 25.96
CA LEU A 334 2.71 13.48 25.81
C LEU A 334 4.21 13.26 25.69
N LYS A 335 4.70 12.20 26.35
CA LYS A 335 6.11 11.80 26.31
C LYS A 335 6.44 11.04 25.03
N SER A 336 5.43 10.68 24.24
CA SER A 336 5.63 10.06 22.95
C SER A 336 6.22 11.09 21.97
N PHE A 337 7.31 10.72 21.30
CA PHE A 337 7.92 11.53 20.23
C PHE A 337 7.05 11.58 18.95
N THR A 338 5.79 11.15 19.00
CA THR A 338 5.06 10.68 17.81
C THR A 338 4.22 11.72 17.09
N TYR A 339 3.99 12.96 17.55
CA TYR A 339 3.13 13.89 16.79
C TYR A 339 3.50 15.38 16.88
N LYS A 340 3.34 16.11 15.76
CA LYS A 340 3.92 17.45 15.46
C LYS A 340 3.53 18.54 16.45
N ASP A 341 2.30 18.53 16.93
CA ASP A 341 1.77 19.59 17.78
C ASP A 341 1.68 19.24 19.26
N ARG A 342 2.60 18.43 19.81
CA ARG A 342 2.62 18.11 21.26
C ARG A 342 2.59 19.34 22.17
N ASN A 343 3.17 20.45 21.72
CA ASN A 343 3.18 21.72 22.47
C ASN A 343 1.82 22.42 22.47
N LYS A 344 0.88 21.99 21.63
CA LYS A 344 -0.49 22.51 21.54
C LYS A 344 -1.48 21.74 22.40
N VAL A 345 -1.07 20.64 23.02
CA VAL A 345 -1.92 19.81 23.87
C VAL A 345 -1.33 19.65 25.26
N LYS A 346 -2.21 19.41 26.24
CA LYS A 346 -1.89 19.24 27.65
C LYS A 346 -2.45 17.92 28.15
N LYS A 347 -1.92 17.46 29.28
CA LYS A 347 -2.41 16.25 29.93
C LYS A 347 -3.88 16.44 30.29
N GLY A 348 -4.71 15.47 29.91
CA GLY A 348 -6.16 15.52 30.10
C GLY A 348 -6.93 16.07 28.91
N ASP A 349 -6.27 16.61 27.88
CA ASP A 349 -6.97 17.04 26.67
C ASP A 349 -7.65 15.83 26.00
N GLU A 350 -8.87 16.06 25.52
CA GLU A 350 -9.65 15.09 24.76
C GLU A 350 -9.47 15.32 23.27
N LEU A 351 -9.10 14.26 22.56
CA LEU A 351 -8.85 14.27 21.13
C LEU A 351 -9.60 13.10 20.49
N VAL A 352 -9.60 13.05 19.15
CA VAL A 352 -10.27 11.99 18.40
C VAL A 352 -9.26 11.29 17.53
N SER A 353 -9.01 9.99 17.78
CA SER A 353 -8.22 9.19 16.85
C SER A 353 -9.10 8.72 15.70
N VAL A 354 -8.60 8.87 14.48
CA VAL A 354 -9.27 8.45 13.25
C VAL A 354 -8.41 7.41 12.54
N ALA A 355 -9.02 6.28 12.18
CA ALA A 355 -8.32 5.20 11.48
C ALA A 355 -8.10 5.54 10.00
N ALA A 356 -6.99 5.09 9.42
CA ALA A 356 -6.77 5.09 7.97
C ALA A 356 -7.65 4.00 7.33
N ALA A 357 -8.94 4.33 7.13
CA ALA A 357 -9.96 3.40 6.66
C ALA A 357 -10.33 3.67 5.20
N SER A 358 -10.07 2.70 4.33
CA SER A 358 -10.40 2.76 2.92
C SER A 358 -10.69 1.38 2.35
N TYR A 359 -11.76 1.26 1.56
CA TYR A 359 -12.01 0.05 0.77
C TYR A 359 -10.97 -0.16 -0.34
N MET A 360 -10.18 0.87 -0.67
CA MET A 360 -9.14 0.82 -1.72
C MET A 360 -7.91 0.02 -1.30
N ASN A 361 -7.67 -0.13 0.00
CA ASN A 361 -6.59 -0.93 0.57
C ASN A 361 -6.90 -2.44 0.49
N PHE A 362 -7.44 -2.88 -0.65
CA PHE A 362 -7.79 -4.26 -0.96
C PHE A 362 -6.60 -5.00 -1.58
N LEU A 363 -6.53 -6.30 -1.30
CA LEU A 363 -5.73 -7.25 -2.07
C LEU A 363 -6.55 -7.72 -3.27
N VAL A 364 -6.05 -7.56 -4.49
CA VAL A 364 -6.58 -8.28 -5.66
C VAL A 364 -5.62 -9.39 -6.04
N THR A 365 -6.13 -10.60 -6.18
CA THR A 365 -5.36 -11.76 -6.65
C THR A 365 -6.21 -12.61 -7.60
N ASN A 366 -5.72 -13.79 -7.97
CA ASN A 366 -6.43 -14.70 -8.85
C ASN A 366 -7.84 -15.01 -8.29
N GLY A 367 -8.90 -14.77 -9.05
CA GLY A 367 -10.27 -15.18 -8.66
C GLY A 367 -10.89 -14.52 -7.42
N VAL A 368 -10.19 -13.64 -6.69
CA VAL A 368 -10.71 -12.99 -5.48
C VAL A 368 -10.14 -11.58 -5.27
N VAL A 369 -10.97 -10.70 -4.69
CA VAL A 369 -10.61 -9.39 -4.14
C VAL A 369 -10.99 -9.41 -2.66
N VAL A 370 -10.03 -9.13 -1.79
CA VAL A 370 -10.22 -9.10 -0.33
C VAL A 370 -10.05 -7.67 0.16
N THR A 371 -11.10 -7.08 0.72
CA THR A 371 -11.12 -5.70 1.23
C THR A 371 -11.61 -5.64 2.68
N SER A 372 -11.38 -4.51 3.33
CA SER A 372 -11.78 -4.29 4.72
C SER A 372 -13.30 -4.11 4.85
N SER A 373 -13.87 -4.73 5.88
CA SER A 373 -15.24 -4.50 6.32
C SER A 373 -15.29 -3.37 7.33
N TYR A 374 -16.30 -2.51 7.19
CA TYR A 374 -16.69 -1.45 8.12
C TYR A 374 -18.19 -1.55 8.50
N ALA A 375 -18.84 -2.68 8.20
CA ALA A 375 -20.25 -2.96 8.46
C ALA A 375 -20.57 -3.14 9.95
N ASN A 376 -20.67 -2.01 10.65
CA ASN A 376 -21.04 -1.93 12.06
C ASN A 376 -22.50 -1.48 12.31
N ASN A 377 -23.20 -1.00 11.28
CA ASN A 377 -24.58 -0.55 11.36
C ASN A 377 -25.30 -0.66 9.99
N LYS A 378 -26.60 -0.36 9.96
CA LYS A 378 -27.42 -0.47 8.73
C LYS A 378 -26.90 0.38 7.56
N ALA A 379 -26.36 1.57 7.83
CA ALA A 379 -25.84 2.46 6.79
C ALA A 379 -24.52 1.93 6.22
N SER A 380 -23.59 1.51 7.08
CA SER A 380 -22.32 0.92 6.63
C SER A 380 -22.52 -0.41 5.89
N ILE A 381 -23.48 -1.25 6.32
CA ILE A 381 -23.89 -2.45 5.56
C ILE A 381 -24.42 -2.11 4.16
N LYS A 382 -25.23 -1.04 4.04
CA LYS A 382 -25.74 -0.60 2.73
C LYS A 382 -24.59 -0.12 1.84
N ARG A 383 -23.62 0.60 2.41
CA ARG A 383 -22.41 1.06 1.72
C ARG A 383 -21.56 -0.10 1.22
N GLU A 384 -21.31 -1.12 2.05
CA GLU A 384 -20.55 -2.30 1.60
C GLU A 384 -21.21 -2.99 0.41
N LYS A 385 -22.53 -3.14 0.40
CA LYS A 385 -23.26 -3.71 -0.75
C LYS A 385 -23.11 -2.87 -2.03
N GLU A 386 -22.88 -1.57 -1.90
CA GLU A 386 -22.57 -0.71 -3.04
C GLU A 386 -21.13 -0.90 -3.51
N VAL A 387 -20.18 -0.87 -2.58
CA VAL A 387 -18.76 -1.12 -2.85
C VAL A 387 -18.57 -2.50 -3.49
N GLU A 388 -19.24 -3.53 -2.97
CA GLU A 388 -19.24 -4.89 -3.51
C GLU A 388 -19.66 -4.89 -4.99
N ARG A 389 -20.77 -4.23 -5.33
CA ARG A 389 -21.24 -4.13 -6.72
C ARG A 389 -20.25 -3.40 -7.62
N LEU A 390 -19.61 -2.34 -7.12
CA LEU A 390 -18.62 -1.57 -7.88
C LEU A 390 -17.34 -2.36 -8.11
N LEU A 391 -16.80 -3.01 -7.08
CA LEU A 391 -15.63 -3.88 -7.16
C LEU A 391 -15.91 -5.11 -8.03
N GLN A 392 -17.08 -5.73 -7.90
CA GLN A 392 -17.47 -6.87 -8.73
C GLN A 392 -17.54 -6.50 -10.22
N ARG A 393 -18.01 -5.29 -10.54
CA ARG A 393 -18.01 -4.75 -11.91
C ARG A 393 -16.61 -4.42 -12.41
N ALA A 394 -15.73 -3.94 -11.53
CA ALA A 394 -14.34 -3.63 -11.86
C ALA A 394 -13.50 -4.90 -12.06
N PHE A 395 -13.80 -5.96 -11.31
CA PHE A 395 -13.08 -7.23 -11.31
C PHE A 395 -14.02 -8.40 -11.68
N PRO A 396 -14.46 -8.48 -12.94
CA PRO A 396 -15.34 -9.57 -13.37
C PRO A 396 -14.67 -10.94 -13.16
N GLY A 397 -15.44 -11.90 -12.67
CA GLY A 397 -14.95 -13.25 -12.38
C GLY A 397 -14.14 -13.40 -11.09
N ARG A 398 -13.97 -12.32 -10.30
CA ARG A 398 -13.41 -12.40 -8.95
C ARG A 398 -14.49 -12.31 -7.90
N LYS A 399 -14.42 -13.16 -6.88
CA LYS A 399 -15.26 -13.05 -5.67
C LYS A 399 -14.82 -11.84 -4.86
N ILE A 400 -15.76 -11.07 -4.31
CA ILE A 400 -15.45 -9.99 -3.37
C ILE A 400 -15.63 -10.52 -1.94
N VAL A 401 -14.63 -10.33 -1.09
CA VAL A 401 -14.64 -10.77 0.32
C VAL A 401 -14.33 -9.58 1.20
N PHE A 402 -15.20 -9.34 2.19
CA PHE A 402 -15.01 -8.33 3.21
C PHE A 402 -14.52 -8.98 4.51
N ILE A 403 -13.46 -8.44 5.10
CA ILE A 403 -12.87 -8.92 6.36
C ILE A 403 -12.78 -7.73 7.33
N ASP A 404 -13.26 -7.88 8.56
CA ASP A 404 -13.01 -6.87 9.60
C ASP A 404 -11.50 -6.78 9.86
N ALA A 405 -10.89 -5.73 9.34
CA ALA A 405 -9.46 -5.46 9.38
C ALA A 405 -9.14 -4.18 10.16
N MET A 406 -10.06 -3.71 11.01
CA MET A 406 -9.91 -2.44 11.72
C MET A 406 -8.61 -2.33 12.53
N VAL A 407 -8.08 -3.45 13.06
CA VAL A 407 -6.78 -3.48 13.75
C VAL A 407 -5.63 -2.97 12.88
N LEU A 408 -5.65 -3.26 11.58
CA LEU A 408 -4.69 -2.77 10.59
C LEU A 408 -4.93 -1.28 10.34
N ASN A 409 -6.19 -0.86 10.17
CA ASN A 409 -6.56 0.55 9.92
C ASN A 409 -6.16 1.47 11.07
N TRP A 410 -6.32 1.03 12.33
CA TRP A 410 -5.81 1.73 13.50
C TRP A 410 -4.28 1.79 13.54
N GLY A 411 -3.60 0.96 12.75
CA GLY A 411 -2.14 0.88 12.59
C GLY A 411 -1.61 1.76 11.46
N GLY A 412 -2.51 2.39 10.69
CA GLY A 412 -2.18 3.27 9.58
C GLY A 412 -2.07 2.59 8.21
N GLY A 413 -2.68 1.41 8.03
CA GLY A 413 -2.75 0.73 6.74
C GLY A 413 -3.89 -0.29 6.70
N GLY A 414 -3.87 -1.22 5.76
CA GLY A 414 -4.91 -2.25 5.65
C GLY A 414 -4.42 -3.59 5.11
N ILE A 415 -5.33 -4.32 4.47
CA ILE A 415 -5.06 -5.67 3.95
C ILE A 415 -3.98 -5.60 2.86
N HIS A 416 -4.04 -4.61 1.98
CA HIS A 416 -3.06 -4.44 0.91
C HIS A 416 -1.65 -4.16 1.47
N CYS A 417 -1.54 -3.31 2.49
CA CYS A 417 -0.27 -3.03 3.15
C CYS A 417 0.36 -4.27 3.81
N SER A 418 -0.45 -5.28 4.16
CA SER A 418 0.00 -6.51 4.82
C SER A 418 0.36 -7.64 3.87
N THR A 419 0.30 -7.40 2.55
CA THR A 419 0.49 -8.43 1.52
C THR A 419 1.36 -7.94 0.37
N GLN A 420 2.02 -8.85 -0.34
CA GLN A 420 2.82 -8.54 -1.53
C GLN A 420 2.62 -9.62 -2.60
N GLN A 421 2.18 -9.24 -3.80
CA GLN A 421 1.99 -10.18 -4.90
C GLN A 421 3.31 -10.55 -5.59
N GLU A 422 3.45 -11.82 -5.95
CA GLU A 422 4.45 -12.32 -6.88
C GLU A 422 3.76 -12.62 -8.23
N PRO A 423 4.13 -11.92 -9.32
CA PRO A 423 3.46 -12.08 -10.60
C PRO A 423 3.72 -13.46 -11.20
N LYS A 424 2.74 -13.98 -11.94
CA LYS A 424 2.93 -15.20 -12.71
C LYS A 424 3.78 -14.91 -13.94
N ILE A 425 4.95 -15.52 -14.00
CA ILE A 425 5.82 -15.47 -15.16
C ILE A 425 5.11 -16.13 -16.35
N ARG A 426 5.14 -15.47 -17.52
CA ARG A 426 4.70 -16.05 -18.79
C ARG A 426 5.87 -16.07 -19.76
N LYS A 427 6.11 -17.23 -20.37
CA LYS A 427 6.89 -17.28 -21.60
C LYS A 427 5.94 -16.83 -22.71
N LEU A 428 6.19 -15.64 -23.27
CA LEU A 428 5.44 -15.14 -24.43
C LEU A 428 5.96 -15.79 -25.70
#